data_AF-M3ALE4-F1
#
_entry.id   AF-M3ALE4-F1
#
_cell.length_a   1.000
_cell.length_b   1.000
_cell.length_c   1.000
_cell.angle_alpha   90.00
_cell.angle_beta   90.00
_cell.angle_gamma   90.00
#
_symmetry.space_group_name_H-M   'P 1'
#
loop_
_entity.id
_entity.type
_entity.pdbx_description
1 polymer ?
#
loop_
_entity_poly.entity_id
_entity_poly.type
_entity_poly.pdbx_seq_one_letter_code
_entity_poly.pdbx_strand_id
1 'polypeptide(L)'
;QSSTNTGGGGLFGSNAQSNTNTGGGGLFGSNVQSNTNTGGGGLFGASTAQNQNAGASTTQQQQQPQQQQALKASSFNPQTVTVGNLGHTMTHAQLQRLQFSGASTVPNEKSITKQIQTVKDKWNPALPKQLDPNAPNNIPTTILKTYFYNAAAKEYAPFFYPDESRGEDEKSWEEALSQRPELPKIDGQEVTTLTYVPVLCVGFQALGQRVETQAKIIEQMRIRLHEMNNSLSAVMAAHQQRITVKINNVKKQHQVLSQRCLRLAVKVQVLRNRGYALDPQEESLRRTLLDLEKQVTDPGFIGREDEIWARMVALRERARWLEEEGKRVAGQIQDQSRNSGKQGGVSEEVLAKTRKILKDYDGQLRHLVKEMEDVKEEYAAWEETQRSR
;
A
#
# COMPACT_ATOMS: atom_id res chain seq x y z
N GLN A 1 16.93 30.81 -73.13
CA GLN A 1 16.16 30.06 -72.11
C GLN A 1 17.10 29.00 -71.55
N SER A 2 17.21 28.89 -70.22
CA SER A 2 18.34 28.25 -69.54
C SER A 2 17.92 27.04 -68.70
N SER A 3 18.79 26.03 -68.65
CA SER A 3 18.62 24.76 -67.93
C SER A 3 19.25 24.79 -66.53
N THR A 4 18.69 24.00 -65.59
CA THR A 4 19.34 23.11 -64.58
C THR A 4 18.22 22.61 -63.64
N ASN A 5 17.96 21.32 -63.35
CA ASN A 5 18.76 20.13 -63.04
C ASN A 5 18.88 19.88 -61.52
N THR A 6 18.38 18.71 -61.08
CA THR A 6 18.43 18.21 -59.70
C THR A 6 19.02 16.79 -59.71
N GLY A 7 20.30 16.64 -59.34
CA GLY A 7 20.90 15.33 -58.99
C GLY A 7 20.67 15.01 -57.50
N GLY A 8 20.97 13.82 -56.95
CA GLY A 8 21.51 12.52 -57.42
C GLY A 8 21.43 11.56 -56.21
N GLY A 9 21.86 10.29 -56.19
CA GLY A 9 22.53 9.44 -57.18
C GLY A 9 23.44 8.38 -56.51
N GLY A 10 22.94 7.15 -56.27
CA GLY A 10 23.75 5.96 -55.90
C GLY A 10 24.32 5.89 -54.46
N LEU A 11 25.07 4.86 -54.03
CA LEU A 11 25.35 3.51 -54.58
C LEU A 11 26.14 2.67 -53.51
N PHE A 12 25.82 1.38 -53.29
CA PHE A 12 26.53 0.39 -52.41
C PHE A 12 26.59 0.68 -50.87
N GLY A 13 26.78 -0.28 -49.95
CA GLY A 13 26.73 -1.75 -50.04
C GLY A 13 27.79 -2.53 -49.21
N SER A 14 27.48 -2.99 -47.98
CA SER A 14 28.00 -4.21 -47.27
C SER A 14 27.58 -4.15 -45.78
N ASN A 15 26.85 -5.10 -45.18
CA ASN A 15 27.16 -6.52 -44.84
C ASN A 15 28.19 -6.62 -43.70
N ALA A 16 28.04 -7.38 -42.61
CA ALA A 16 26.98 -8.28 -42.11
C ALA A 16 26.77 -8.00 -40.59
N GLN A 17 26.06 -8.75 -39.73
CA GLN A 17 25.36 -10.05 -39.83
C GLN A 17 24.23 -10.10 -38.77
N SER A 18 23.19 -10.90 -38.99
CA SER A 18 22.19 -11.29 -37.98
C SER A 18 22.37 -12.76 -37.56
N ASN A 19 22.04 -13.10 -36.31
CA ASN A 19 21.85 -14.50 -35.92
C ASN A 19 20.60 -14.65 -35.05
N THR A 20 19.56 -15.24 -35.64
CA THR A 20 18.35 -15.69 -34.97
C THR A 20 18.65 -17.03 -34.29
N ASN A 21 18.21 -17.25 -33.05
CA ASN A 21 18.05 -18.62 -32.59
C ASN A 21 16.77 -18.84 -31.77
N THR A 22 16.00 -19.79 -32.25
CA THR A 22 14.83 -20.40 -31.62
C THR A 22 15.22 -21.24 -30.39
N GLY A 23 14.34 -21.29 -29.39
CA GLY A 23 14.52 -22.20 -28.25
C GLY A 23 13.45 -22.02 -27.18
N GLY A 24 12.32 -22.74 -27.31
CA GLY A 24 11.35 -22.87 -26.23
C GLY A 24 11.73 -24.00 -25.28
N GLY A 25 11.31 -23.92 -24.02
CA GLY A 25 11.51 -24.97 -23.02
C GLY A 25 11.31 -24.44 -21.61
N GLY A 26 10.27 -24.93 -20.93
CA GLY A 26 10.09 -24.70 -19.48
C GLY A 26 10.50 -25.94 -18.66
N LEU A 27 10.05 -25.92 -17.41
CA LEU A 27 10.10 -26.97 -16.38
C LEU A 27 11.38 -27.09 -15.52
N PHE A 28 11.09 -27.21 -14.22
CA PHE A 28 11.92 -27.59 -13.07
C PHE A 28 13.00 -26.63 -12.55
N GLY A 29 12.91 -26.37 -11.24
CA GLY A 29 14.07 -26.05 -10.42
C GLY A 29 14.44 -27.25 -9.54
N SER A 30 15.62 -27.20 -8.92
CA SER A 30 15.92 -27.98 -7.71
C SER A 30 17.05 -27.34 -6.91
N ASN A 31 17.11 -27.77 -5.65
CA ASN A 31 17.96 -27.35 -4.54
C ASN A 31 19.38 -27.99 -4.58
N VAL A 32 20.23 -27.64 -3.60
CA VAL A 32 21.44 -28.31 -3.02
C VAL A 32 22.59 -27.29 -2.85
N GLN A 33 22.85 -26.78 -1.62
CA GLN A 33 23.84 -27.27 -0.60
C GLN A 33 25.31 -26.83 -0.91
N SER A 34 26.25 -26.62 0.02
CA SER A 34 26.40 -26.96 1.45
C SER A 34 27.58 -26.21 2.11
N ASN A 35 27.55 -25.93 3.42
CA ASN A 35 28.67 -26.17 4.38
C ASN A 35 28.18 -26.01 5.85
N THR A 36 27.96 -27.05 6.67
CA THR A 36 28.91 -27.83 7.51
C THR A 36 29.56 -27.09 8.69
N ASN A 37 29.16 -27.41 9.93
CA ASN A 37 30.08 -27.93 10.97
C ASN A 37 29.31 -28.70 12.07
N THR A 38 29.98 -29.60 12.80
CA THR A 38 29.32 -30.75 13.47
C THR A 38 29.90 -31.06 14.86
N GLY A 39 29.06 -31.57 15.77
CA GLY A 39 29.44 -32.21 17.04
C GLY A 39 28.45 -31.92 18.18
N GLY A 40 28.05 -32.86 19.05
CA GLY A 40 28.31 -34.30 19.06
C GLY A 40 28.01 -34.95 20.42
N GLY A 41 26.98 -35.80 20.50
CA GLY A 41 26.77 -36.79 21.57
C GLY A 41 26.02 -36.33 22.85
N GLY A 42 25.47 -37.32 23.58
CA GLY A 42 25.11 -37.18 25.01
C GLY A 42 23.66 -37.49 25.39
N LEU A 43 23.41 -38.66 25.98
CA LEU A 43 22.15 -39.06 26.63
C LEU A 43 22.43 -39.33 28.12
N PHE A 44 21.52 -38.93 29.02
CA PHE A 44 21.55 -39.04 30.51
C PHE A 44 22.50 -38.10 31.31
N GLY A 45 22.00 -37.59 32.46
CA GLY A 45 22.84 -37.43 33.68
C GLY A 45 22.81 -36.12 34.49
N ALA A 46 21.96 -36.07 35.54
CA ALA A 46 22.23 -35.59 36.91
C ALA A 46 22.78 -34.16 37.25
N SER A 47 21.89 -33.32 37.80
CA SER A 47 21.96 -32.57 39.10
C SER A 47 23.25 -31.91 39.65
N THR A 48 23.18 -30.60 39.92
CA THR A 48 23.31 -29.89 41.24
C THR A 48 23.10 -28.36 41.02
N ALA A 49 22.12 -27.66 41.60
CA ALA A 49 21.94 -27.21 43.00
C ALA A 49 22.75 -25.95 43.42
N GLN A 50 22.08 -24.80 43.62
CA GLN A 50 22.23 -23.91 44.81
C GLN A 50 21.04 -22.91 44.91
N ASN A 51 20.85 -22.30 46.09
CA ASN A 51 19.62 -21.74 46.66
C ASN A 51 19.80 -20.29 47.21
N GLN A 52 18.73 -19.47 47.22
CA GLN A 52 18.33 -18.47 48.26
C GLN A 52 16.93 -17.88 47.90
N ASN A 53 15.83 -18.14 48.62
CA ASN A 53 15.30 -17.54 49.88
C ASN A 53 14.70 -16.11 49.68
N ALA A 54 13.54 -15.65 50.19
CA ALA A 54 12.53 -16.09 51.19
C ALA A 54 11.11 -15.52 50.81
N GLY A 55 9.95 -15.78 51.44
CA GLY A 55 9.55 -16.67 52.55
C GLY A 55 8.07 -16.48 53.00
N ALA A 56 7.56 -17.38 53.87
CA ALA A 56 6.26 -17.39 54.61
C ALA A 56 4.93 -17.40 53.79
N SER A 57 3.84 -18.10 54.18
CA SER A 57 3.45 -18.65 55.50
C SER A 57 2.73 -20.03 55.47
N THR A 58 2.65 -20.65 56.65
CA THR A 58 1.98 -21.89 57.13
C THR A 58 0.52 -22.11 56.66
N THR A 59 -0.06 -23.33 56.56
CA THR A 59 -0.10 -24.45 57.55
C THR A 59 -0.27 -25.89 56.95
N GLN A 60 -0.04 -26.89 57.83
CA GLN A 60 -0.24 -28.37 57.81
C GLN A 60 -1.48 -28.96 57.05
N GLN A 61 -1.59 -30.26 56.68
CA GLN A 61 -0.98 -31.52 57.21
C GLN A 61 -1.08 -32.76 56.25
N GLN A 62 -0.09 -33.69 56.30
CA GLN A 62 -0.08 -35.20 56.21
C GLN A 62 -1.07 -36.03 55.31
N GLN A 63 -0.75 -37.24 54.77
CA GLN A 63 0.50 -38.05 54.66
C GLN A 63 0.40 -39.13 53.52
N GLN A 64 1.44 -39.98 53.41
CA GLN A 64 1.82 -40.89 52.30
C GLN A 64 1.09 -42.27 52.19
N PRO A 65 1.29 -43.00 51.06
CA PRO A 65 0.79 -44.36 50.81
C PRO A 65 1.80 -45.47 51.18
N GLN A 66 1.35 -46.73 51.26
CA GLN A 66 2.25 -47.89 51.19
C GLN A 66 1.61 -49.11 50.51
N GLN A 67 2.44 -49.82 49.75
CA GLN A 67 2.12 -51.04 49.00
C GLN A 67 2.92 -52.20 49.61
N GLN A 68 2.30 -53.37 49.83
CA GLN A 68 3.07 -54.62 49.92
C GLN A 68 2.28 -55.84 49.43
N GLN A 69 3.03 -56.81 48.92
CA GLN A 69 2.58 -57.95 48.13
C GLN A 69 2.71 -59.24 48.95
N ALA A 70 1.70 -60.10 48.93
CA ALA A 70 1.80 -61.45 49.47
C ALA A 70 0.96 -62.46 48.66
N LEU A 71 1.61 -63.49 48.13
CA LEU A 71 0.95 -64.69 47.60
C LEU A 71 0.41 -65.54 48.77
N LYS A 72 -0.88 -65.92 48.72
CA LYS A 72 -1.35 -67.31 48.93
C LYS A 72 -2.88 -67.46 48.80
N ALA A 73 -3.24 -68.64 48.29
CA ALA A 73 -4.56 -69.22 48.06
C ALA A 73 -5.77 -68.69 48.86
N SER A 74 -6.85 -68.39 48.12
CA SER A 74 -8.22 -68.77 48.49
C SER A 74 -9.13 -68.77 47.25
N SER A 75 -9.92 -69.83 47.10
CA SER A 75 -10.90 -69.99 46.02
C SER A 75 -12.21 -69.25 46.36
N PHE A 76 -12.95 -68.81 45.34
CA PHE A 76 -14.29 -68.22 45.44
C PHE A 76 -14.42 -66.91 46.26
N ASN A 77 -14.06 -65.79 45.64
CA ASN A 77 -14.78 -64.54 45.87
C ASN A 77 -14.69 -63.65 44.60
N PRO A 78 -15.81 -63.15 44.01
CA PRO A 78 -15.75 -62.36 42.79
C PRO A 78 -15.23 -60.95 43.08
N GLN A 79 -14.15 -60.54 42.40
CA GLN A 79 -13.69 -59.15 42.48
C GLN A 79 -14.72 -58.21 41.85
N THR A 80 -15.18 -57.25 42.64
CA THR A 80 -16.01 -56.13 42.19
C THR A 80 -15.16 -54.88 41.99
N VAL A 81 -15.52 -54.09 41.00
CA VAL A 81 -14.87 -52.82 40.63
C VAL A 81 -15.94 -51.74 40.71
N THR A 82 -15.65 -50.64 41.39
CA THR A 82 -16.57 -49.50 41.49
C THR A 82 -16.53 -48.69 40.19
N VAL A 83 -17.68 -48.43 39.58
CA VAL A 83 -17.79 -47.76 38.27
C VAL A 83 -18.68 -46.53 38.38
N GLY A 84 -18.14 -45.37 38.00
CA GLY A 84 -18.84 -44.08 38.05
C GLY A 84 -18.88 -43.42 39.43
N ASN A 85 -19.18 -42.11 39.44
CA ASN A 85 -19.09 -41.24 40.61
C ASN A 85 -20.20 -41.44 41.66
N LEU A 86 -21.04 -42.47 41.51
CA LEU A 86 -22.18 -42.79 42.38
C LEU A 86 -21.99 -44.10 43.18
N GLY A 87 -20.79 -44.70 43.14
CA GLY A 87 -20.42 -45.80 44.04
C GLY A 87 -20.97 -47.18 43.68
N HIS A 88 -21.53 -47.39 42.48
CA HIS A 88 -22.02 -48.69 42.05
C HIS A 88 -20.87 -49.68 41.83
N THR A 89 -20.93 -50.84 42.50
CA THR A 89 -19.95 -51.91 42.35
C THR A 89 -20.47 -52.96 41.35
N MET A 90 -19.66 -53.29 40.34
CA MET A 90 -19.96 -54.30 39.32
C MET A 90 -18.88 -55.37 39.32
N THR A 91 -19.22 -56.62 38.99
CA THR A 91 -18.19 -57.68 38.92
C THR A 91 -17.21 -57.43 37.77
N HIS A 92 -15.94 -57.81 37.95
CA HIS A 92 -14.91 -57.63 36.91
C HIS A 92 -15.31 -58.29 35.56
N ALA A 93 -15.99 -59.43 35.62
CA ALA A 93 -16.54 -60.11 34.44
C ALA A 93 -17.66 -59.31 33.74
N GLN A 94 -18.48 -58.55 34.47
CA GLN A 94 -19.46 -57.63 33.86
C GLN A 94 -18.77 -56.42 33.23
N LEU A 95 -17.73 -55.86 33.87
CA LEU A 95 -16.95 -54.75 33.31
C LEU A 95 -16.32 -55.14 31.96
N GLN A 96 -15.68 -56.31 31.91
CA GLN A 96 -15.05 -56.83 30.70
C GLN A 96 -16.08 -57.17 29.60
N ARG A 97 -17.28 -57.64 29.98
CA ARG A 97 -18.40 -57.88 29.05
C ARG A 97 -19.01 -56.58 28.52
N LEU A 98 -19.09 -55.51 29.34
CA LEU A 98 -19.53 -54.17 28.92
C LEU A 98 -18.54 -53.52 27.94
N GLN A 99 -17.24 -53.66 28.22
CA GLN A 99 -16.18 -53.23 27.30
C GLN A 99 -16.26 -53.99 25.96
N PHE A 100 -16.47 -55.32 25.99
CA PHE A 100 -16.68 -56.12 24.77
C PHE A 100 -18.00 -55.80 24.05
N SER A 101 -19.03 -55.31 24.75
CA SER A 101 -20.29 -54.88 24.12
C SER A 101 -20.28 -53.42 23.66
N GLY A 102 -19.12 -52.74 23.67
CA GLY A 102 -18.98 -51.35 23.21
C GLY A 102 -19.61 -50.30 24.13
N ALA A 103 -19.92 -50.64 25.38
CA ALA A 103 -20.41 -49.70 26.38
C ALA A 103 -19.22 -49.06 27.13
N SER A 104 -19.01 -47.76 26.95
CA SER A 104 -17.96 -47.04 27.71
C SER A 104 -18.32 -46.95 29.18
N THR A 105 -17.29 -47.08 30.03
CA THR A 105 -17.36 -46.98 31.49
C THR A 105 -17.06 -45.57 31.99
N VAL A 106 -16.80 -44.62 31.08
CA VAL A 106 -16.54 -43.21 31.40
C VAL A 106 -17.85 -42.41 31.24
N PRO A 107 -18.24 -41.58 32.22
CA PRO A 107 -19.42 -40.71 32.08
C PRO A 107 -19.30 -39.78 30.87
N ASN A 108 -20.40 -39.64 30.11
CA ASN A 108 -20.53 -38.78 28.92
C ASN A 108 -19.75 -39.15 27.64
N GLU A 109 -19.07 -40.31 27.55
CA GLU A 109 -18.52 -40.73 26.27
C GLU A 109 -19.60 -41.19 25.27
N LYS A 110 -19.58 -40.61 24.05
CA LYS A 110 -20.42 -41.07 22.94
C LYS A 110 -19.98 -42.47 22.50
N SER A 111 -20.92 -43.37 22.20
CA SER A 111 -20.62 -44.67 21.56
C SER A 111 -19.76 -44.51 20.30
N ILE A 112 -18.86 -45.46 20.04
CA ILE A 112 -17.88 -45.43 18.92
C ILE A 112 -18.57 -45.12 17.58
N THR A 113 -19.71 -45.75 17.29
CA THR A 113 -20.50 -45.47 16.08
C THR A 113 -20.93 -44.00 15.97
N LYS A 114 -21.34 -43.41 17.11
CA LYS A 114 -21.73 -41.99 17.20
C LYS A 114 -20.53 -41.04 17.13
N GLN A 115 -19.34 -41.49 17.56
CA GLN A 115 -18.09 -40.74 17.36
C GLN A 115 -17.70 -40.71 15.87
N ILE A 116 -17.74 -41.86 15.19
CA ILE A 116 -17.45 -41.97 13.75
C ILE A 116 -18.43 -41.12 12.93
N GLN A 117 -19.73 -41.16 13.26
CA GLN A 117 -20.74 -40.27 12.68
C GLN A 117 -20.39 -38.79 12.96
N THR A 118 -20.11 -38.42 14.21
CA THR A 118 -19.71 -37.04 14.56
C THR A 118 -18.50 -36.56 13.75
N VAL A 119 -17.50 -37.41 13.49
CA VAL A 119 -16.34 -37.04 12.65
C VAL A 119 -16.76 -36.90 11.19
N LYS A 120 -17.52 -37.85 10.64
CA LYS A 120 -18.05 -37.77 9.26
C LYS A 120 -18.83 -36.48 9.02
N ASP A 121 -19.72 -36.12 9.94
CA ASP A 121 -20.60 -34.95 9.83
C ASP A 121 -19.80 -33.64 9.96
N LYS A 122 -18.78 -33.61 10.83
CA LYS A 122 -17.87 -32.46 10.96
C LYS A 122 -17.09 -32.12 9.69
N TRP A 123 -16.74 -33.13 8.88
CA TRP A 123 -15.98 -32.97 7.64
C TRP A 123 -16.87 -32.90 6.38
N ASN A 124 -18.18 -33.11 6.51
CA ASN A 124 -19.11 -33.04 5.38
C ASN A 124 -19.57 -31.59 5.13
N PRO A 125 -19.30 -30.99 3.95
CA PRO A 125 -19.79 -29.67 3.59
C PRO A 125 -21.17 -29.69 2.91
N ALA A 126 -21.80 -30.87 2.74
CA ALA A 126 -23.09 -30.99 2.08
C ALA A 126 -24.19 -30.19 2.79
N LEU A 127 -25.06 -29.56 2.00
CA LEU A 127 -26.16 -28.75 2.51
C LEU A 127 -27.15 -29.62 3.31
N PRO A 128 -27.75 -29.10 4.40
CA PRO A 128 -28.66 -29.87 5.25
C PRO A 128 -29.81 -30.53 4.48
N LYS A 129 -30.42 -29.82 3.51
CA LYS A 129 -31.50 -30.35 2.66
C LYS A 129 -31.10 -31.56 1.77
N GLN A 130 -29.81 -31.85 1.59
CA GLN A 130 -29.36 -33.05 0.87
C GLN A 130 -29.12 -34.27 1.77
N LEU A 131 -29.10 -34.11 3.10
CA LEU A 131 -28.63 -35.17 4.00
C LEU A 131 -29.77 -36.04 4.57
N ASP A 132 -30.91 -35.43 4.95
CA ASP A 132 -32.19 -36.11 5.24
C ASP A 132 -33.34 -35.07 5.27
N PRO A 133 -34.43 -35.23 4.50
CA PRO A 133 -35.59 -34.33 4.57
C PRO A 133 -36.33 -34.28 5.91
N ASN A 134 -36.22 -35.33 6.74
CA ASN A 134 -37.03 -35.51 7.96
C ASN A 134 -36.21 -35.42 9.27
N ALA A 135 -34.92 -35.06 9.22
CA ALA A 135 -34.10 -34.92 10.42
C ALA A 135 -34.59 -33.73 11.29
N PRO A 136 -34.98 -33.96 12.58
CA PRO A 136 -35.64 -32.94 13.40
C PRO A 136 -34.74 -31.79 13.88
N ASN A 137 -33.47 -31.78 13.49
CA ASN A 137 -32.52 -30.67 13.69
C ASN A 137 -31.52 -30.69 12.52
N ASN A 138 -31.94 -30.20 11.36
CA ASN A 138 -31.15 -30.25 10.13
C ASN A 138 -30.09 -29.13 10.07
N ILE A 139 -29.24 -29.08 11.09
CA ILE A 139 -28.19 -28.06 11.27
C ILE A 139 -26.84 -28.71 10.93
N PRO A 140 -26.08 -28.21 9.93
CA PRO A 140 -24.78 -28.76 9.61
C PRO A 140 -23.80 -28.54 10.77
N THR A 141 -23.37 -29.63 11.42
CA THR A 141 -22.38 -29.61 12.51
C THR A 141 -20.93 -29.52 12.01
N THR A 142 -20.77 -29.21 10.73
CA THR A 142 -19.52 -29.03 9.98
C THR A 142 -18.62 -28.00 10.67
N ILE A 143 -17.35 -28.35 10.87
CA ILE A 143 -16.36 -27.40 11.44
C ILE A 143 -15.87 -26.37 10.42
N LEU A 144 -15.99 -26.69 9.14
CA LEU A 144 -15.55 -25.87 8.01
C LEU A 144 -16.58 -24.78 7.66
N LYS A 145 -17.15 -24.11 8.66
CA LYS A 145 -18.07 -22.98 8.49
C LYS A 145 -17.43 -21.70 8.98
N THR A 146 -17.44 -20.65 8.16
CA THR A 146 -16.89 -19.33 8.52
C THR A 146 -17.67 -18.24 7.82
N TYR A 147 -18.04 -17.21 8.57
CA TYR A 147 -18.65 -16.01 8.00
C TYR A 147 -17.56 -15.07 7.48
N PHE A 148 -17.79 -14.55 6.28
CA PHE A 148 -16.97 -13.48 5.72
C PHE A 148 -17.85 -12.30 5.36
N TYR A 149 -17.34 -11.10 5.57
CA TYR A 149 -18.04 -9.89 5.22
C TYR A 149 -17.92 -9.58 3.73
N ASN A 150 -19.02 -9.17 3.11
CA ASN A 150 -19.07 -8.60 1.77
C ASN A 150 -19.57 -7.15 1.86
N ALA A 151 -19.07 -6.27 0.99
CA ALA A 151 -19.57 -4.91 0.90
C ALA A 151 -20.84 -4.90 0.03
N ALA A 152 -21.97 -4.52 0.63
CA ALA A 152 -23.23 -4.25 -0.07
C ALA A 152 -23.58 -2.76 0.07
N ALA A 153 -24.43 -2.25 -0.81
CA ALA A 153 -25.00 -0.92 -0.59
C ALA A 153 -25.98 -0.95 0.59
N LYS A 154 -26.05 0.13 1.36
CA LYS A 154 -26.82 0.21 2.60
C LYS A 154 -28.33 -0.01 2.38
N GLU A 155 -28.82 0.37 1.21
CA GLU A 155 -30.21 0.18 0.75
C GLU A 155 -30.54 -1.30 0.55
N TYR A 156 -29.54 -2.11 0.16
CA TYR A 156 -29.70 -3.54 -0.06
C TYR A 156 -29.42 -4.38 1.19
N ALA A 157 -28.72 -3.84 2.19
CA ALA A 157 -28.36 -4.56 3.41
C ALA A 157 -29.56 -5.24 4.13
N PRO A 158 -30.77 -4.64 4.23
CA PRO A 158 -31.92 -5.29 4.87
C PRO A 158 -32.51 -6.50 4.11
N PHE A 159 -32.18 -6.70 2.83
CA PHE A 159 -32.67 -7.86 2.06
C PHE A 159 -31.82 -9.12 2.26
N PHE A 160 -30.72 -9.04 3.00
CA PHE A 160 -29.90 -10.19 3.37
C PHE A 160 -30.34 -10.72 4.74
N TYR A 161 -30.93 -11.91 4.73
CA TYR A 161 -31.39 -12.66 5.89
C TYR A 161 -30.71 -14.05 5.89
N PRO A 162 -30.62 -14.74 7.05
CA PRO A 162 -30.01 -16.06 7.10
C PRO A 162 -30.84 -17.07 6.30
N ASP A 163 -30.18 -17.82 5.42
CA ASP A 163 -30.83 -18.82 4.58
C ASP A 163 -30.73 -20.22 5.21
N GLU A 164 -31.80 -20.62 5.89
CA GLU A 164 -31.97 -21.97 6.46
C GLU A 164 -31.70 -23.08 5.43
N SER A 165 -31.98 -22.85 4.14
CA SER A 165 -31.75 -23.83 3.09
C SER A 165 -30.27 -24.10 2.83
N ARG A 166 -29.40 -23.14 3.19
CA ARG A 166 -27.93 -23.22 3.12
C ARG A 166 -27.31 -23.73 4.43
N GLY A 167 -28.13 -23.92 5.47
CA GLY A 167 -27.68 -24.35 6.80
C GLY A 167 -27.04 -23.23 7.63
N GLU A 168 -27.42 -21.99 7.36
CA GLU A 168 -27.16 -20.86 8.26
C GLU A 168 -28.03 -21.03 9.52
N ASP A 169 -27.42 -20.86 10.69
CA ASP A 169 -28.08 -20.86 12.00
C ASP A 169 -28.19 -19.41 12.47
N GLU A 170 -29.40 -18.95 12.79
CA GLU A 170 -29.72 -17.59 13.22
C GLU A 170 -28.74 -17.10 14.30
N LYS A 171 -28.45 -17.95 15.31
CA LYS A 171 -27.52 -17.59 16.39
C LYS A 171 -26.13 -17.27 15.86
N SER A 172 -25.64 -18.03 14.88
CA SER A 172 -24.33 -17.81 14.27
C SER A 172 -24.31 -16.65 13.26
N TRP A 173 -25.47 -16.32 12.68
CA TRP A 173 -25.68 -15.14 11.87
C TRP A 173 -25.68 -13.85 12.71
N GLU A 174 -26.42 -13.82 13.81
CA GLU A 174 -26.40 -12.74 14.81
C GLU A 174 -25.00 -12.52 15.39
N GLU A 175 -24.29 -13.61 15.73
CA GLU A 175 -22.90 -13.54 16.19
C GLU A 175 -21.99 -12.88 15.13
N ALA A 176 -22.13 -13.25 13.85
CA ALA A 176 -21.39 -12.62 12.76
C ALA A 176 -21.79 -11.15 12.54
N LEU A 177 -23.07 -10.77 12.71
CA LEU A 177 -23.49 -9.37 12.68
C LEU A 177 -22.87 -8.56 13.83
N SER A 178 -22.75 -9.15 15.02
CA SER A 178 -22.12 -8.51 16.18
C SER A 178 -20.61 -8.30 16.02
N GLN A 179 -19.93 -9.22 15.34
CA GLN A 179 -18.49 -9.18 15.06
C GLN A 179 -18.13 -8.43 13.77
N ARG A 180 -19.07 -7.67 13.20
CA ARG A 180 -18.88 -6.95 11.93
C ARG A 180 -17.77 -5.89 12.05
N PRO A 181 -16.73 -5.93 11.18
CA PRO A 181 -15.69 -4.90 11.14
C PRO A 181 -16.24 -3.50 10.88
N GLU A 182 -15.55 -2.48 11.41
CA GLU A 182 -15.82 -1.09 11.03
C GLU A 182 -15.54 -0.84 9.54
N LEU A 183 -16.34 0.03 8.94
CA LEU A 183 -16.16 0.46 7.55
C LEU A 183 -14.90 1.35 7.43
N PRO A 184 -14.14 1.27 6.32
CA PRO A 184 -13.03 2.18 6.07
C PRO A 184 -13.52 3.64 6.08
N LYS A 185 -12.97 4.43 7.01
CA LYS A 185 -13.26 5.87 7.13
C LYS A 185 -12.35 6.63 6.15
N ILE A 186 -12.96 7.37 5.23
CA ILE A 186 -12.25 8.22 4.27
C ILE A 186 -12.46 9.67 4.75
N ASP A 187 -11.37 10.40 4.96
CA ASP A 187 -11.36 11.79 5.47
C ASP A 187 -12.20 11.99 6.74
N GLY A 188 -12.18 10.99 7.64
CA GLY A 188 -12.91 10.99 8.91
C GLY A 188 -14.43 10.78 8.79
N GLN A 189 -14.98 10.70 7.59
CA GLN A 189 -16.38 10.37 7.34
C GLN A 189 -16.53 8.89 7.04
N GLU A 190 -17.59 8.29 7.57
CA GLU A 190 -17.99 6.93 7.20
C GLU A 190 -18.56 6.94 5.77
N VAL A 191 -18.11 6.00 4.94
CA VAL A 191 -18.62 5.81 3.57
C VAL A 191 -20.07 5.33 3.64
N THR A 192 -20.99 6.29 3.77
CA THR A 192 -22.36 6.13 4.28
C THR A 192 -23.24 5.25 3.37
N THR A 193 -22.82 5.05 2.11
CA THR A 193 -23.51 4.25 1.09
C THR A 193 -23.24 2.75 1.19
N LEU A 194 -22.21 2.32 1.93
CA LEU A 194 -21.82 0.91 2.01
C LEU A 194 -22.04 0.33 3.41
N THR A 195 -22.32 -0.96 3.47
CA THR A 195 -22.48 -1.71 4.72
C THR A 195 -21.95 -3.12 4.52
N TYR A 196 -21.22 -3.62 5.52
CA TYR A 196 -20.76 -5.00 5.52
C TYR A 196 -21.88 -5.95 5.92
N VAL A 197 -22.10 -6.96 5.09
CA VAL A 197 -23.08 -8.05 5.29
C VAL A 197 -22.32 -9.36 5.43
N PRO A 198 -22.59 -10.19 6.46
CA PRO A 198 -21.97 -11.50 6.59
C PRO A 198 -22.48 -12.44 5.50
N VAL A 199 -21.61 -13.31 5.00
CA VAL A 199 -21.94 -14.34 4.02
C VAL A 199 -21.28 -15.64 4.48
N LEU A 200 -22.08 -16.71 4.62
CA LEU A 200 -21.55 -18.01 5.01
C LEU A 200 -20.68 -18.61 3.89
N CYS A 201 -19.52 -19.13 4.29
CA CYS A 201 -18.67 -19.98 3.48
C CYS A 201 -18.56 -21.35 4.16
N VAL A 202 -18.96 -22.41 3.43
CA VAL A 202 -18.92 -23.79 3.91
C VAL A 202 -17.95 -24.60 3.05
N GLY A 203 -16.94 -25.18 3.69
CA GLY A 203 -15.95 -26.05 3.06
C GLY A 203 -14.98 -25.34 2.10
N PHE A 204 -13.99 -26.10 1.62
CA PHE A 204 -12.93 -25.57 0.78
C PHE A 204 -13.39 -25.15 -0.62
N GLN A 205 -14.50 -25.71 -1.13
CA GLN A 205 -15.03 -25.35 -2.45
C GLN A 205 -15.57 -23.91 -2.48
N ALA A 206 -16.37 -23.52 -1.47
CA ALA A 206 -16.87 -22.15 -1.37
C ALA A 206 -15.72 -21.16 -1.11
N LEU A 207 -14.69 -21.57 -0.36
CA LEU A 207 -13.48 -20.76 -0.17
C LEU A 207 -12.72 -20.56 -1.49
N GLY A 208 -12.57 -21.62 -2.29
CA GLY A 208 -11.96 -21.56 -3.63
C GLY A 208 -12.71 -20.61 -4.57
N GLN A 209 -14.05 -20.67 -4.60
CA GLN A 209 -14.88 -19.72 -5.37
C GLN A 209 -14.68 -18.27 -4.92
N ARG A 210 -14.49 -18.03 -3.62
CA ARG A 210 -14.16 -16.69 -3.09
C ARG A 210 -12.79 -16.21 -3.53
N VAL A 211 -11.77 -17.08 -3.51
CA VAL A 211 -10.41 -16.76 -4.01
C VAL A 211 -10.43 -16.46 -5.51
N GLU A 212 -11.17 -17.23 -6.30
CA GLU A 212 -11.36 -16.97 -7.74
C GLU A 212 -12.05 -15.61 -7.99
N THR A 213 -13.07 -15.29 -7.18
CA THR A 213 -13.77 -13.99 -7.24
C THR A 213 -12.83 -12.83 -6.86
N GLN A 214 -12.01 -13.00 -5.82
CA GLN A 214 -10.99 -12.02 -5.44
C GLN A 214 -9.95 -11.81 -6.55
N ALA A 215 -9.49 -12.87 -7.22
CA ALA A 215 -8.57 -12.77 -8.35
C ALA A 215 -9.18 -11.97 -9.52
N LYS A 216 -10.45 -12.22 -9.86
CA LYS A 216 -11.19 -11.44 -10.87
C LYS A 216 -11.33 -9.97 -10.50
N ILE A 217 -11.63 -9.67 -9.23
CA ILE A 217 -11.75 -8.29 -8.73
C ILE A 217 -10.39 -7.57 -8.76
N ILE A 218 -9.30 -8.24 -8.36
CA ILE A 218 -7.94 -7.68 -8.42
C ILE A 218 -7.57 -7.33 -9.87
N GLU A 219 -7.93 -8.17 -10.83
CA GLU A 219 -7.66 -7.88 -12.24
C GLU A 219 -8.48 -6.69 -12.76
N GLN A 220 -9.76 -6.58 -12.39
CA GLN A 220 -10.56 -5.39 -12.68
C GLN A 220 -9.98 -4.12 -12.03
N MET A 221 -9.49 -4.20 -10.79
CA MET A 221 -8.81 -3.08 -10.12
C MET A 221 -7.52 -2.65 -10.84
N ARG A 222 -6.73 -3.61 -11.36
CA ARG A 222 -5.55 -3.31 -12.18
C ARG A 222 -5.93 -2.59 -13.47
N ILE A 223 -6.97 -3.07 -14.18
CA ILE A 223 -7.46 -2.42 -15.40
C ILE A 223 -7.87 -0.96 -15.11
N ARG A 224 -8.67 -0.72 -14.05
CA ARG A 224 -9.04 0.64 -13.63
C ARG A 224 -7.84 1.50 -13.24
N LEU A 225 -6.83 0.94 -12.58
CA LEU A 225 -5.61 1.66 -12.24
C LEU A 225 -4.79 2.03 -13.50
N HIS A 226 -4.74 1.16 -14.50
CA HIS A 226 -4.14 1.48 -15.80
C HIS A 226 -4.94 2.56 -16.56
N GLU A 227 -6.27 2.51 -16.55
CA GLU A 227 -7.12 3.58 -17.10
C GLU A 227 -6.86 4.94 -16.44
N MET A 228 -6.79 4.98 -15.10
CA MET A 228 -6.45 6.21 -14.34
C MET A 228 -5.03 6.71 -14.63
N ASN A 229 -4.05 5.81 -14.74
CA ASN A 229 -2.69 6.19 -15.10
C ASN A 229 -2.61 6.75 -16.54
N ASN A 230 -3.37 6.16 -17.46
CA ASN A 230 -3.43 6.60 -18.85
C ASN A 230 -4.12 7.97 -18.99
N SER A 231 -5.22 8.21 -18.26
CA SER A 231 -5.90 9.51 -18.25
C SER A 231 -5.04 10.60 -17.61
N LEU A 232 -4.36 10.31 -16.50
CA LEU A 232 -3.40 11.23 -15.88
C LEU A 232 -2.24 11.56 -16.84
N SER A 233 -1.67 10.54 -17.50
CA SER A 233 -0.60 10.72 -18.49
C SER A 233 -1.06 11.58 -19.67
N ALA A 234 -2.29 11.39 -20.15
CA ALA A 234 -2.88 12.21 -21.21
C ALA A 234 -3.10 13.66 -20.77
N VAL A 235 -3.58 13.89 -19.55
CA VAL A 235 -3.73 15.25 -18.98
C VAL A 235 -2.38 15.94 -18.81
N MET A 236 -1.36 15.24 -18.30
CA MET A 236 -0.01 15.77 -18.16
C MET A 236 0.61 16.14 -19.53
N ALA A 237 0.48 15.26 -20.53
CA ALA A 237 0.94 15.52 -21.89
C ALA A 237 0.22 16.72 -22.51
N ALA A 238 -1.12 16.79 -22.38
CA ALA A 238 -1.92 17.91 -22.87
C ALA A 238 -1.54 19.24 -22.18
N HIS A 239 -1.29 19.23 -20.87
CA HIS A 239 -0.83 20.40 -20.15
C HIS A 239 0.52 20.89 -20.71
N GLN A 240 1.52 20.00 -20.75
CA GLN A 240 2.88 20.34 -21.15
C GLN A 240 2.98 20.79 -22.62
N GLN A 241 2.30 20.11 -23.54
CA GLN A 241 2.42 20.35 -24.98
C GLN A 241 1.48 21.46 -25.47
N ARG A 242 0.23 21.52 -24.97
CA ARG A 242 -0.80 22.43 -25.48
C ARG A 242 -1.03 23.63 -24.56
N ILE A 243 -1.21 23.40 -23.26
CA ILE A 243 -1.60 24.48 -22.33
C ILE A 243 -0.42 25.43 -22.08
N THR A 244 0.75 24.92 -21.67
CA THR A 244 1.94 25.74 -21.39
C THR A 244 2.40 26.53 -22.61
N VAL A 245 2.38 25.92 -23.80
CA VAL A 245 2.73 26.60 -25.07
C VAL A 245 1.71 27.70 -25.39
N LYS A 246 0.40 27.44 -25.24
CA LYS A 246 -0.64 28.45 -25.46
C LYS A 246 -0.51 29.61 -24.47
N ILE A 247 -0.26 29.34 -23.19
CA ILE A 247 -0.03 30.38 -22.16
C ILE A 247 1.15 31.26 -22.55
N ASN A 248 2.28 30.68 -22.96
CA ASN A 248 3.47 31.45 -23.36
C ASN A 248 3.23 32.28 -24.63
N ASN A 249 2.47 31.75 -25.61
CA ASN A 249 2.08 32.53 -26.79
C ASN A 249 1.15 33.68 -26.43
N VAL A 250 0.12 33.44 -25.60
CA VAL A 250 -0.81 34.48 -25.12
C VAL A 250 -0.07 35.55 -24.30
N LYS A 251 0.89 35.19 -23.44
CA LYS A 251 1.73 36.16 -22.72
C LYS A 251 2.53 37.06 -23.67
N LYS A 252 3.18 36.48 -24.69
CA LYS A 252 3.90 37.25 -25.73
C LYS A 252 2.96 38.15 -26.54
N GLN A 253 1.80 37.65 -26.94
CA GLN A 253 0.80 38.43 -27.66
C GLN A 253 0.25 39.58 -26.80
N HIS A 254 -0.04 39.33 -25.52
CA HIS A 254 -0.48 40.35 -24.57
C HIS A 254 0.57 41.45 -24.40
N GLN A 255 1.86 41.12 -24.29
CA GLN A 255 2.94 42.10 -24.25
C GLN A 255 2.98 42.99 -25.50
N VAL A 256 2.86 42.39 -26.70
CA VAL A 256 2.81 43.12 -27.98
C VAL A 256 1.54 43.99 -28.10
N LEU A 257 0.39 43.48 -27.65
CA LEU A 257 -0.88 44.21 -27.63
C LEU A 257 -0.85 45.38 -26.65
N SER A 258 -0.25 45.19 -25.47
CA SER A 258 -0.01 46.23 -24.46
C SER A 258 0.87 47.34 -25.02
N GLN A 259 2.00 47.01 -25.66
CA GLN A 259 2.87 47.98 -26.34
C GLN A 259 2.16 48.72 -27.48
N ARG A 260 1.32 48.04 -28.26
CA ARG A 260 0.50 48.66 -29.32
C ARG A 260 -0.56 49.60 -28.73
N CYS A 261 -1.22 49.19 -27.66
CA CYS A 261 -2.21 49.99 -26.93
C CYS A 261 -1.57 51.25 -26.36
N LEU A 262 -0.43 51.14 -25.67
CA LEU A 262 0.34 52.27 -25.16
C LEU A 262 0.75 53.22 -26.29
N ARG A 263 1.31 52.70 -27.40
CA ARG A 263 1.68 53.52 -28.56
C ARG A 263 0.47 54.22 -29.21
N LEU A 264 -0.71 53.61 -29.19
CA LEU A 264 -1.95 54.24 -29.65
C LEU A 264 -2.42 55.32 -28.67
N ALA A 265 -2.43 55.04 -27.36
CA ALA A 265 -2.81 56.00 -26.32
C ALA A 265 -1.92 57.26 -26.36
N VAL A 266 -0.60 57.10 -26.51
CA VAL A 266 0.34 58.21 -26.72
C VAL A 266 -0.02 59.03 -27.96
N LYS A 267 -0.30 58.37 -29.10
CA LYS A 267 -0.72 59.08 -30.32
C LYS A 267 -2.04 59.84 -30.13
N VAL A 268 -3.02 59.26 -29.44
CA VAL A 268 -4.31 59.90 -29.15
C VAL A 268 -4.12 61.11 -28.24
N GLN A 269 -3.32 61.00 -27.18
CA GLN A 269 -3.01 62.13 -26.29
C GLN A 269 -2.31 63.27 -27.04
N VAL A 270 -1.27 62.96 -27.83
CA VAL A 270 -0.53 63.94 -28.63
C VAL A 270 -1.43 64.63 -29.67
N LEU A 271 -2.32 63.90 -30.33
CA LEU A 271 -3.26 64.49 -31.30
C LEU A 271 -4.35 65.33 -30.63
N ARG A 272 -4.86 64.90 -29.47
CA ARG A 272 -5.89 65.62 -28.69
C ARG A 272 -5.34 66.93 -28.12
N ASN A 273 -4.14 66.91 -27.56
CA ASN A 273 -3.55 68.06 -26.87
C ASN A 273 -2.72 68.96 -27.81
N ARG A 274 -2.72 68.69 -29.13
CA ARG A 274 -1.89 69.40 -30.10
C ARG A 274 -2.27 70.88 -30.20
N GLY A 275 -1.39 71.76 -29.69
CA GLY A 275 -1.57 73.21 -29.73
C GLY A 275 -2.02 73.82 -28.40
N TYR A 276 -2.29 73.00 -27.39
CA TYR A 276 -2.41 73.44 -26.00
C TYR A 276 -1.03 73.42 -25.32
N ALA A 277 -0.86 74.21 -24.26
CA ALA A 277 0.32 74.13 -23.40
C ALA A 277 0.32 72.80 -22.62
N LEU A 278 1.51 72.31 -22.23
CA LEU A 278 1.61 71.10 -21.39
C LEU A 278 0.87 71.31 -20.07
N ASP A 279 0.12 70.28 -19.67
CA ASP A 279 -0.52 70.23 -18.36
C ASP A 279 0.53 69.98 -17.26
N PRO A 280 0.38 70.55 -16.03
CA PRO A 280 1.27 70.24 -14.90
C PRO A 280 1.44 68.74 -14.60
N GLN A 281 0.45 67.89 -14.88
CA GLN A 281 0.59 66.44 -14.74
C GLN A 281 1.53 65.87 -15.82
N GLU A 282 1.44 66.34 -17.07
CA GLU A 282 2.34 65.94 -18.16
C GLU A 282 3.79 66.38 -17.91
N GLU A 283 4.00 67.56 -17.32
CA GLU A 283 5.32 68.03 -16.91
C GLU A 283 5.91 67.17 -15.76
N SER A 284 5.07 66.69 -14.81
CA SER A 284 5.56 65.77 -13.78
C SER A 284 5.95 64.40 -14.35
N LEU A 285 5.18 63.87 -15.32
CA LEU A 285 5.51 62.65 -16.04
C LEU A 285 6.74 62.80 -16.97
N ARG A 286 6.93 63.98 -17.57
CA ARG A 286 8.16 64.32 -18.32
C ARG A 286 9.39 64.21 -17.43
N ARG A 287 9.33 64.73 -16.19
CA ARG A 287 10.45 64.68 -15.23
C ARG A 287 10.79 63.24 -14.83
N THR A 288 9.80 62.41 -14.53
CA THR A 288 10.06 61.00 -14.18
C THR A 288 10.60 60.19 -15.35
N LEU A 289 10.13 60.45 -16.58
CA LEU A 289 10.71 59.83 -17.79
C LEU A 289 12.15 60.25 -18.05
N LEU A 290 12.50 61.53 -17.88
CA LEU A 290 13.88 62.02 -18.05
C LEU A 290 14.83 61.47 -16.98
N ASP A 291 14.38 61.34 -15.74
CA ASP A 291 15.17 60.70 -14.68
C ASP A 291 15.39 59.20 -14.95
N LEU A 292 14.34 58.49 -15.38
CA LEU A 292 14.43 57.08 -15.77
C LEU A 292 15.34 56.88 -17.00
N GLU A 293 15.22 57.74 -18.02
CA GLU A 293 16.09 57.73 -19.20
C GLU A 293 17.56 57.93 -18.80
N LYS A 294 17.84 58.90 -17.92
CA LYS A 294 19.20 59.15 -17.40
C LYS A 294 19.76 57.95 -16.62
N GLN A 295 18.93 57.25 -15.87
CA GLN A 295 19.33 56.04 -15.14
C GLN A 295 19.60 54.86 -16.09
N VAL A 296 18.78 54.68 -17.13
CA VAL A 296 18.95 53.60 -18.13
C VAL A 296 20.12 53.86 -19.09
N THR A 297 20.42 55.13 -19.38
CA THR A 297 21.49 55.53 -20.31
C THR A 297 22.84 55.80 -19.62
N ASP A 298 22.96 55.60 -18.30
CA ASP A 298 24.24 55.72 -17.59
C ASP A 298 25.27 54.69 -18.15
N PRO A 299 26.40 55.14 -18.71
CA PRO A 299 27.45 54.26 -19.23
C PRO A 299 28.00 53.27 -18.19
N GLY A 300 27.85 53.56 -16.90
CA GLY A 300 28.18 52.66 -15.80
C GLY A 300 27.39 51.35 -15.83
N PHE A 301 26.16 51.32 -16.34
CA PHE A 301 25.42 50.06 -16.53
C PHE A 301 25.96 49.26 -17.71
N ILE A 302 26.18 49.90 -18.86
CA ILE A 302 26.72 49.24 -20.07
C ILE A 302 28.08 48.59 -19.76
N GLY A 303 28.99 49.32 -19.09
CA GLY A 303 30.29 48.77 -18.70
C GLY A 303 30.20 47.60 -17.71
N ARG A 304 29.20 47.59 -16.82
CA ARG A 304 28.93 46.46 -15.90
C ARG A 304 28.32 45.27 -16.63
N GLU A 305 27.45 45.49 -17.62
CA GLU A 305 26.91 44.42 -18.45
C GLU A 305 28.04 43.71 -19.21
N ASP A 306 28.91 44.46 -19.89
CA ASP A 306 30.08 43.91 -20.59
C ASP A 306 31.04 43.18 -19.63
N GLU A 307 31.28 43.73 -18.43
CA GLU A 307 32.08 43.07 -17.40
C GLU A 307 31.45 41.75 -16.91
N ILE A 308 30.13 41.73 -16.66
CA ILE A 308 29.40 40.53 -16.25
C ILE A 308 29.41 39.49 -17.37
N TRP A 309 29.25 39.90 -18.64
CA TRP A 309 29.36 39.02 -19.80
C TRP A 309 30.77 38.42 -19.91
N ALA A 310 31.83 39.23 -19.83
CA ALA A 310 33.21 38.76 -19.85
C ALA A 310 33.50 37.77 -18.71
N ARG A 311 33.06 38.08 -17.48
CA ARG A 311 33.16 37.19 -16.32
C ARG A 311 32.37 35.89 -16.53
N MET A 312 31.17 35.94 -17.12
CA MET A 312 30.34 34.77 -17.39
C MET A 312 30.95 33.88 -18.49
N VAL A 313 31.56 34.46 -19.52
CA VAL A 313 32.30 33.73 -20.56
C VAL A 313 33.52 33.04 -19.94
N ALA A 314 34.34 33.75 -19.16
CA ALA A 314 35.49 33.16 -18.46
C ALA A 314 35.09 32.05 -17.47
N LEU A 315 33.97 32.21 -16.75
CA LEU A 315 33.41 31.17 -15.89
C LEU A 315 32.92 29.96 -16.69
N ARG A 316 32.30 30.16 -17.86
CA ARG A 316 31.87 29.06 -18.75
C ARG A 316 33.06 28.29 -19.31
N GLU A 317 34.12 28.98 -19.73
CA GLU A 317 35.35 28.35 -20.21
C GLU A 317 36.04 27.56 -19.09
N ARG A 318 36.16 28.14 -17.89
CA ARG A 318 36.69 27.45 -16.72
C ARG A 318 35.84 26.25 -16.29
N ALA A 319 34.51 26.37 -16.35
CA ALA A 319 33.59 25.27 -16.05
C ALA A 319 33.72 24.13 -17.08
N ARG A 320 33.83 24.46 -18.37
CA ARG A 320 34.09 23.49 -19.44
C ARG A 320 35.43 22.78 -19.25
N TRP A 321 36.48 23.52 -18.92
CA TRP A 321 37.80 22.93 -18.61
C TRP A 321 37.72 22.00 -17.39
N LEU A 322 37.04 22.42 -16.31
CA LEU A 322 36.78 21.57 -15.14
C LEU A 322 35.91 20.34 -15.46
N GLU A 323 35.01 20.42 -16.43
CA GLU A 323 34.19 19.28 -16.87
C GLU A 323 35.01 18.31 -17.73
N GLU A 324 35.88 18.82 -18.63
CA GLU A 324 36.79 18.01 -19.44
C GLU A 324 37.85 17.32 -18.57
N GLU A 325 38.42 18.02 -17.59
CA GLU A 325 39.35 17.44 -16.62
C GLU A 325 38.63 16.53 -15.62
N GLY A 326 37.42 16.90 -15.19
CA GLY A 326 36.53 16.06 -14.39
C GLY A 326 36.16 14.76 -15.09
N LYS A 327 35.97 14.76 -16.42
CA LYS A 327 35.76 13.55 -17.23
C LYS A 327 37.02 12.68 -17.33
N ARG A 328 38.22 13.27 -17.39
CA ARG A 328 39.49 12.53 -17.36
C ARG A 328 39.70 11.85 -16.00
N VAL A 329 39.54 12.60 -14.91
CA VAL A 329 39.63 12.09 -13.53
C VAL A 329 38.54 11.07 -13.25
N ALA A 330 37.30 11.30 -13.68
CA ALA A 330 36.21 10.33 -13.57
C ALA A 330 36.48 9.07 -14.40
N GLY A 331 37.08 9.17 -15.59
CA GLY A 331 37.52 8.03 -16.38
C GLY A 331 38.57 7.19 -15.65
N GLN A 332 39.60 7.82 -15.09
CA GLN A 332 40.61 7.13 -14.27
C GLN A 332 40.01 6.48 -13.02
N ILE A 333 39.09 7.15 -12.33
CA ILE A 333 38.37 6.60 -11.17
C ILE A 333 37.42 5.47 -11.60
N GLN A 334 36.81 5.55 -12.79
CA GLN A 334 35.91 4.52 -13.33
C GLN A 334 36.68 3.26 -13.72
N ASP A 335 37.88 3.39 -14.29
CA ASP A 335 38.75 2.24 -14.58
C ASP A 335 39.31 1.61 -13.29
N GLN A 336 39.57 2.37 -12.22
CA GLN A 336 39.84 1.80 -10.88
C GLN A 336 38.58 1.16 -10.24
N SER A 337 37.41 1.80 -10.36
CA SER A 337 36.13 1.35 -9.78
C SER A 337 35.62 0.05 -10.42
N ARG A 338 35.83 -0.13 -11.73
CA ARG A 338 35.58 -1.40 -12.45
C ARG A 338 36.29 -2.60 -11.82
N ASN A 339 37.45 -2.39 -11.20
CA ASN A 339 38.23 -3.44 -10.53
C ASN A 339 37.80 -3.68 -9.06
N SER A 340 36.84 -2.90 -8.53
CA SER A 340 36.41 -2.95 -7.12
C SER A 340 34.88 -3.02 -6.92
N GLY A 341 34.09 -3.06 -7.99
CA GLY A 341 32.64 -3.33 -7.98
C GLY A 341 31.75 -2.23 -7.36
N LYS A 342 32.32 -1.25 -6.64
CA LYS A 342 31.57 -0.12 -6.07
C LYS A 342 31.26 0.92 -7.15
N GLN A 343 30.00 0.99 -7.57
CA GLN A 343 29.48 2.11 -8.36
C GLN A 343 29.69 3.43 -7.59
N GLY A 344 30.53 4.30 -8.14
CA GLY A 344 30.76 5.64 -7.60
C GLY A 344 29.57 6.55 -7.87
N GLY A 345 28.80 6.88 -6.84
CA GLY A 345 27.66 7.79 -6.92
C GLY A 345 27.03 8.00 -5.54
N VAL A 346 26.19 9.04 -5.41
CA VAL A 346 25.31 9.17 -4.25
C VAL A 346 24.33 8.00 -4.29
N SER A 347 24.16 7.29 -3.17
CA SER A 347 23.30 6.11 -3.13
C SER A 347 21.85 6.47 -3.46
N GLU A 348 21.21 5.66 -4.30
CA GLU A 348 19.82 5.88 -4.75
C GLU A 348 18.85 5.97 -3.55
N GLU A 349 19.13 5.26 -2.46
CA GLU A 349 18.36 5.35 -1.21
C GLU A 349 18.38 6.75 -0.59
N VAL A 350 19.53 7.44 -0.62
CA VAL A 350 19.65 8.83 -0.16
C VAL A 350 18.88 9.76 -1.11
N LEU A 351 19.01 9.57 -2.42
CA LEU A 351 18.24 10.35 -3.41
C LEU A 351 16.72 10.16 -3.25
N ALA A 352 16.26 8.95 -2.98
CA ALA A 352 14.85 8.64 -2.71
C ALA A 352 14.36 9.31 -1.41
N LYS A 353 15.15 9.25 -0.33
CA LYS A 353 14.87 9.94 0.94
C LYS A 353 14.82 11.47 0.75
N THR A 354 15.80 12.05 0.08
CA THR A 354 15.83 13.50 -0.22
C THR A 354 14.64 13.91 -1.09
N ARG A 355 14.25 13.12 -2.10
CA ARG A 355 13.06 13.38 -2.92
C ARG A 355 11.77 13.36 -2.10
N LYS A 356 11.65 12.44 -1.13
CA LYS A 356 10.52 12.42 -0.20
C LYS A 356 10.49 13.69 0.66
N ILE A 357 11.61 14.03 1.31
CA ILE A 357 11.72 15.24 2.16
C ILE A 357 11.37 16.50 1.36
N LEU A 358 11.86 16.63 0.11
CA LEU A 358 11.52 17.76 -0.76
C LEU A 358 10.03 17.84 -1.10
N LYS A 359 9.36 16.70 -1.29
CA LYS A 359 7.91 16.64 -1.52
C LYS A 359 7.12 17.01 -0.27
N ASP A 360 7.56 16.55 0.89
CA ASP A 360 6.94 16.87 2.18
C ASP A 360 7.09 18.38 2.48
N TYR A 361 8.25 18.97 2.20
CA TYR A 361 8.47 20.42 2.29
C TYR A 361 7.71 21.24 1.24
N ASP A 362 7.59 20.80 -0.02
CA ASP A 362 6.71 21.44 -1.01
C ASP A 362 5.24 21.45 -0.55
N GLY A 363 4.77 20.36 0.09
CA GLY A 363 3.45 20.31 0.73
C GLY A 363 3.29 21.32 1.87
N GLN A 364 4.26 21.38 2.78
CA GLN A 364 4.25 22.33 3.91
C GLN A 364 4.33 23.79 3.44
N LEU A 365 5.18 24.10 2.45
CA LEU A 365 5.31 25.45 1.90
C LEU A 365 4.04 25.89 1.18
N ARG A 366 3.35 25.01 0.44
CA ARG A 366 2.05 25.33 -0.17
C ARG A 366 0.97 25.61 0.88
N HIS A 367 0.95 24.84 1.97
CA HIS A 367 0.05 25.11 3.10
C HIS A 367 0.35 26.49 3.68
N LEU A 368 1.61 26.79 4.01
CA LEU A 368 2.01 28.10 4.55
C LEU A 368 1.72 29.27 3.59
N VAL A 369 1.89 29.09 2.28
CA VAL A 369 1.49 30.09 1.28
C VAL A 369 -0.01 30.33 1.31
N LYS A 370 -0.83 29.28 1.36
CA LYS A 370 -2.29 29.41 1.45
C LYS A 370 -2.70 30.13 2.73
N GLU A 371 -2.19 29.72 3.89
CA GLU A 371 -2.48 30.39 5.18
C GLU A 371 -2.07 31.88 5.14
N MET A 372 -0.94 32.20 4.50
CA MET A 372 -0.50 33.60 4.32
C MET A 372 -1.37 34.40 3.34
N GLU A 373 -1.99 33.76 2.35
CA GLU A 373 -2.98 34.39 1.47
C GLU A 373 -4.31 34.60 2.22
N ASP A 374 -4.81 33.57 2.92
CA ASP A 374 -6.04 33.63 3.72
C ASP A 374 -5.93 34.72 4.81
N VAL A 375 -4.85 34.75 5.60
CA VAL A 375 -4.60 35.80 6.63
C VAL A 375 -4.49 37.20 6.03
N LYS A 376 -3.97 37.32 4.80
CA LYS A 376 -3.86 38.61 4.11
C LYS A 376 -5.23 39.12 3.64
N GLU A 377 -6.10 38.22 3.19
CA GLU A 377 -7.50 38.56 2.86
C GLU A 377 -8.28 38.96 4.11
N GLU A 378 -8.15 38.22 5.21
CA GLU A 378 -8.75 38.58 6.51
C GLU A 378 -8.28 39.94 7.02
N TYR A 379 -6.97 40.22 6.95
CA TYR A 379 -6.41 41.51 7.35
C TYR A 379 -6.91 42.67 6.48
N ALA A 380 -7.06 42.48 5.17
CA ALA A 380 -7.61 43.49 4.27
C ALA A 380 -9.09 43.81 4.61
N ALA A 381 -9.91 42.78 4.86
CA ALA A 381 -11.30 42.96 5.30
C ALA A 381 -11.40 43.65 6.67
N TRP A 382 -10.47 43.36 7.60
CA TRP A 382 -10.37 44.07 8.87
C TRP A 382 -9.99 45.54 8.68
N GLU A 383 -9.02 45.86 7.81
CA GLU A 383 -8.64 47.24 7.51
C GLU A 383 -9.79 48.04 6.90
N GLU A 384 -10.55 47.47 5.95
CA GLU A 384 -11.75 48.10 5.39
C GLU A 384 -12.80 48.36 6.48
N THR A 385 -12.98 47.39 7.39
CA THR A 385 -13.88 47.55 8.55
C THR A 385 -13.41 48.67 9.47
N GLN A 386 -12.11 48.82 9.75
CA GLN A 386 -11.58 49.94 10.55
C GLN A 386 -11.72 51.29 9.84
N ARG A 387 -11.54 51.35 8.52
CA ARG A 387 -11.72 52.59 7.74
C ARG A 387 -13.19 53.01 7.61
N SER A 388 -14.13 52.10 7.87
CA SER A 388 -15.58 52.34 7.83
C SER A 388 -16.18 52.79 9.16
N ARG A 389 -15.40 52.78 10.25
CA ARG A 389 -15.76 53.24 11.60
C ARG A 389 -15.22 54.64 11.88
#